data_AF-Q5ZL49-F1
#
_entry.id   AF-Q5ZL49-F1
#
_cell.length_a   1.000
_cell.length_b   1.000
_cell.length_c   1.000
_cell.angle_alpha   90.00
_cell.angle_beta   90.00
_cell.angle_gamma   90.00
#
_symmetry.space_group_name_H-M   'P 1'
#
loop_
_entity.id
_entity.type
_entity.pdbx_description
1 polymer ?
#
loop_
_entity_poly.entity_id
_entity_poly.type
_entity_poly.pdbx_seq_one_letter_code
_entity_poly.pdbx_strand_id
1 'polypeptide(L)'
;MALDLDERLRRSNARFQTSILSILERYNYPFEDDFLISMETLTYDTPEGPKEWGDLSTKEVRKRFKHHARSQRTADQTAGEESDA
;
A
#
# COMPACT_ATOMS: atom_id res chain seq x y z
N MET A 1 21.90 3.63 27.27
CA MET A 1 22.09 3.47 25.81
C MET A 1 21.59 2.12 25.29
N ALA A 2 21.92 0.99 25.91
CA ALA A 2 21.41 -0.32 25.48
C ALA A 2 19.86 -0.44 25.52
N LEU A 3 19.22 0.07 26.58
CA LEU A 3 17.75 0.06 26.72
C LEU A 3 17.01 0.88 25.64
N ASP A 4 17.65 1.92 25.07
CA ASP A 4 17.07 2.71 23.98
C ASP A 4 17.11 1.95 22.65
N LEU A 5 18.19 1.20 22.40
CA LEU A 5 18.34 0.40 21.19
C LEU A 5 17.31 -0.74 21.16
N ASP A 6 17.13 -1.47 22.26
CA ASP A 6 16.18 -2.58 22.34
C ASP A 6 14.74 -2.10 22.12
N GLU A 7 14.35 -0.97 22.72
CA GLU A 7 13.02 -0.41 22.52
C GLU A 7 12.80 0.05 21.06
N ARG A 8 13.83 0.64 20.43
CA ARG A 8 13.77 1.03 19.02
C ARG A 8 13.65 -0.19 18.10
N LEU A 9 14.41 -1.25 18.36
CA LEU A 9 14.33 -2.51 17.61
C LEU A 9 12.96 -3.17 17.77
N ARG A 10 12.43 -3.23 19.01
CA ARG A 10 11.09 -3.76 19.30
C ARG A 10 10.01 -2.99 18.54
N ARG A 11 10.04 -1.66 18.58
CA ARG A 11 9.11 -0.80 17.82
C ARG A 11 9.27 -0.96 16.31
N SER A 12 10.49 -1.17 15.81
CA SER A 12 10.74 -1.39 14.39
C SER A 12 10.13 -2.72 13.94
N ASN A 13 10.35 -3.79 14.71
CA ASN A 13 9.80 -5.11 14.43
C ASN A 13 8.28 -5.11 14.45
N ALA A 14 7.67 -4.49 15.47
CA ALA A 14 6.20 -4.36 15.53
C ALA A 14 5.63 -3.67 14.28
N ARG A 15 6.23 -2.55 13.85
CA ARG A 15 5.82 -1.84 12.63
C ARG A 15 5.97 -2.69 11.37
N PHE A 16 7.06 -3.44 11.25
CA PHE A 16 7.28 -4.37 10.14
C PHE A 16 6.24 -5.49 10.12
N GLN A 17 5.98 -6.14 11.25
CA GLN A 17 4.99 -7.20 11.38
C GLN A 17 3.58 -6.72 11.03
N THR A 18 3.16 -5.56 11.55
CA THR A 18 1.88 -4.98 11.16
C THR A 18 1.82 -4.72 9.65
N SER A 19 2.90 -4.16 9.07
CA SER A 19 2.93 -3.83 7.65
C SER A 19 2.84 -5.07 6.76
N ILE A 20 3.59 -6.14 7.09
CA ILE A 20 3.59 -7.35 6.26
C ILE A 20 2.25 -8.09 6.34
N LEU A 21 1.62 -8.13 7.53
CA LEU A 21 0.30 -8.74 7.69
C LEU A 21 -0.77 -7.95 6.90
N SER A 22 -0.75 -6.61 6.96
CA SER A 22 -1.67 -5.80 6.16
C SER A 22 -1.45 -5.95 4.65
N ILE A 23 -0.22 -6.17 4.19
CA ILE A 23 0.05 -6.47 2.77
C ILE A 23 -0.54 -7.83 2.40
N LEU A 24 -0.33 -8.86 3.23
CA LEU A 24 -0.89 -10.18 2.98
C LEU A 24 -2.41 -10.13 2.92
N GLU A 25 -3.07 -9.54 3.92
CA GLU A 25 -4.53 -9.38 3.94
C GLU A 25 -5.03 -8.64 2.71
N ARG A 26 -4.34 -7.56 2.31
CA ARG A 26 -4.72 -6.77 1.15
C ARG A 26 -4.61 -7.51 -0.16
N TYR A 27 -3.60 -8.36 -0.34
CA TYR A 27 -3.32 -9.02 -1.62
C TYR A 27 -3.74 -10.50 -1.64
N ASN A 28 -4.43 -10.99 -0.61
CA ASN A 28 -4.91 -12.38 -0.52
C ASN A 28 -6.31 -12.56 -1.14
N TYR A 29 -6.47 -12.14 -2.39
CA TYR A 29 -7.68 -12.34 -3.20
C TYR A 29 -7.30 -12.51 -4.68
N PRO A 30 -8.15 -13.13 -5.52
CA PRO A 30 -7.83 -13.33 -6.93
C PRO A 30 -7.85 -12.02 -7.71
N PHE A 31 -6.92 -11.86 -8.66
CA PHE A 31 -6.71 -10.64 -9.45
C PHE A 31 -7.34 -10.74 -10.85
N GLU A 32 -8.53 -11.36 -10.99
CA GLU A 32 -9.13 -11.70 -12.30
C GLU A 32 -9.39 -10.47 -13.20
N ASP A 33 -9.75 -9.34 -12.59
CA ASP A 33 -10.07 -8.10 -13.30
C ASP A 33 -8.89 -7.10 -13.39
N ASP A 34 -7.72 -7.46 -12.86
CA ASP A 34 -6.55 -6.58 -12.82
C ASP A 34 -5.76 -6.60 -14.15
N PHE A 35 -4.98 -5.55 -14.38
CA PHE A 35 -4.08 -5.48 -15.53
C PHE A 35 -2.96 -6.52 -15.42
N LEU A 36 -2.86 -7.39 -16.44
CA LEU A 36 -1.75 -8.32 -16.57
C LEU A 36 -0.54 -7.61 -17.22
N ILE A 37 0.60 -7.66 -16.54
CA ILE A 37 1.85 -7.11 -17.04
C ILE A 37 2.60 -8.18 -17.83
N SER A 38 2.92 -7.88 -19.08
CA SER A 38 3.86 -8.67 -19.88
C SER A 38 5.27 -8.46 -19.35
N MET A 39 5.90 -9.51 -18.84
CA MET A 39 7.28 -9.43 -18.33
C MET A 39 8.33 -9.32 -19.44
N GLU A 40 7.99 -9.67 -20.68
CA GLU A 40 8.88 -9.55 -21.85
C GLU A 40 9.06 -8.08 -22.24
N THR A 41 7.96 -7.32 -22.25
CA THR A 41 7.93 -5.94 -22.73
C THR A 41 7.84 -4.92 -21.59
N LEU A 42 7.60 -5.36 -20.35
CA LEU A 42 7.22 -4.51 -19.22
C LEU A 42 6.07 -3.57 -19.60
N THR A 43 5.03 -4.10 -20.24
CA THR A 43 3.84 -3.32 -20.61
C THR A 43 2.57 -4.01 -20.15
N TYR A 44 1.48 -3.26 -20.06
CA TYR A 44 0.15 -3.77 -19.78
C TYR A 44 -0.88 -3.10 -20.70
N ASP A 45 -1.93 -3.83 -21.04
CA ASP A 45 -2.97 -3.32 -21.94
C ASP A 45 -3.94 -2.41 -21.20
N THR A 46 -4.26 -1.27 -21.80
CA THR A 46 -5.32 -0.37 -21.32
C THR A 46 -6.30 -0.06 -22.46
N PRO A 47 -7.51 0.46 -22.18
CA PRO A 47 -8.44 0.87 -23.23
C PRO A 47 -7.88 1.91 -24.21
N GLU A 48 -6.84 2.63 -23.82
CA GLU A 48 -6.13 3.64 -24.63
C GLU A 48 -4.96 3.03 -25.45
N GLY A 49 -4.67 1.75 -25.24
CA GLY A 49 -3.53 1.02 -25.81
C GLY A 49 -2.55 0.50 -24.75
N PRO A 50 -1.49 -0.22 -25.17
CA PRO A 50 -0.45 -0.71 -24.27
C PRO A 50 0.30 0.44 -23.58
N LYS A 51 0.53 0.34 -22.28
CA LYS A 51 1.31 1.30 -21.49
C LYS A 51 2.53 0.63 -20.86
N GLU A 52 3.62 1.38 -20.75
CA GLU A 52 4.82 0.92 -20.05
C GLU A 52 4.57 0.82 -18.53
N TRP A 53 5.05 -0.28 -17.95
CA TRP A 53 5.03 -0.54 -16.53
C TRP A 53 6.18 0.22 -15.85
N GLY A 54 5.85 0.99 -14.81
CA GLY A 54 6.86 1.70 -14.01
C GLY A 54 7.22 3.10 -14.51
N ASP A 55 6.62 3.60 -15.58
CA ASP A 55 6.78 5.00 -16.03
C ASP A 55 5.95 5.97 -15.15
N LEU A 56 6.18 5.90 -13.83
CA LEU A 56 5.63 6.85 -12.88
C LEU A 56 6.78 7.69 -12.35
N SER A 57 6.68 9.00 -12.49
CA SER A 57 7.65 9.89 -11.88
C SER A 57 7.68 9.68 -10.36
N THR A 58 8.84 9.85 -9.74
CA THR A 58 8.99 9.78 -8.27
C THR A 58 8.03 10.72 -7.52
N LYS A 59 7.59 11.80 -8.16
CA LYS A 59 6.58 12.72 -7.66
C LYS A 59 5.18 12.09 -7.63
N GLU A 60 4.80 11.37 -8.69
CA GLU A 60 3.51 10.67 -8.77
C GLU A 60 3.43 9.52 -7.79
N VAL A 61 4.51 8.75 -7.67
CA VAL A 61 4.64 7.68 -6.67
C VAL A 61 4.42 8.25 -5.27
N ARG A 62 5.12 9.34 -4.90
CA ARG A 62 4.92 10.03 -3.61
C ARG A 62 3.50 10.57 -3.43
N LYS A 63 2.86 11.08 -4.48
CA LYS A 63 1.47 11.58 -4.43
C LYS A 63 0.49 10.44 -4.10
N ARG A 64 0.65 9.28 -4.75
CA ARG A 64 -0.16 8.07 -4.49
C ARG A 64 0.01 7.56 -3.05
N PHE A 65 1.24 7.51 -2.54
CA PHE A 65 1.49 7.14 -1.14
C PHE A 65 0.86 8.11 -0.13
N LYS A 66 0.92 9.42 -0.36
CA LYS A 66 0.27 10.42 0.50
C LYS A 66 -1.24 10.32 0.50
N HIS A 67 -1.84 10.00 -0.64
CA HIS A 67 -3.29 9.83 -0.76
C HIS A 67 -3.76 8.59 0.03
N HIS A 68 -2.99 7.49 -0.05
CA HIS A 68 -3.31 6.28 0.69
C HIS A 68 -3.22 6.49 2.22
N ALA A 69 -2.18 7.20 2.68
CA ALA A 69 -2.05 7.57 4.11
C ALA A 69 -3.17 8.50 4.61
N ARG A 70 -3.74 9.36 3.75
CA ARG A 70 -4.90 10.18 4.09
C ARG A 70 -6.20 9.37 4.10
N SER A 71 -6.37 8.47 3.14
CA SER A 71 -7.55 7.59 3.04
C SER A 71 -7.69 6.67 4.24
N GLN A 72 -6.58 6.16 4.80
CA GLN A 72 -6.62 5.36 6.03
C GLN A 72 -7.08 6.20 7.23
N ARG A 73 -6.60 7.45 7.36
CA ARG A 73 -7.02 8.34 8.46
C ARG A 73 -8.51 8.71 8.40
N THR A 74 -9.08 8.86 7.20
CA THR A 74 -10.51 9.15 7.05
C THR A 74 -11.38 7.93 7.30
N ALA A 75 -10.92 6.73 6.91
CA ALA A 75 -11.64 5.48 7.21
C ALA A 75 -11.69 5.17 8.71
N ASP A 76 -10.58 5.41 9.43
CA ASP A 76 -10.53 5.28 10.89
C ASP A 76 -11.44 6.29 11.61
N GLN A 77 -11.71 7.44 11.01
CA GLN A 77 -12.64 8.45 11.56
C GLN A 77 -14.11 8.06 11.35
N THR A 78 -14.48 7.56 10.18
CA THR A 78 -15.86 7.14 9.89
C THR A 78 -16.27 5.87 10.63
N ALA A 79 -15.33 4.97 10.93
CA ALA A 79 -15.61 3.77 11.74
C ALA A 79 -15.86 4.08 13.23
N GLY A 80 -15.49 5.27 13.72
CA GLY A 80 -15.74 5.70 15.10
C GLY A 80 -17.10 6.36 15.32
N GLU A 81 -17.77 6.81 14.25
CA GLU A 81 -19.06 7.53 14.34
C GLU A 81 -20.27 6.60 14.21
N GLU A 82 -20.14 5.38 13.68
CA GLU A 82 -21.24 4.39 13.57
C GLU A 82 -21.47 3.59 14.88
N SER A 83 -20.67 3.78 15.92
CA SER A 83 -20.81 3.06 17.20
C SER A 83 -21.70 3.78 18.23
N ASP A 84 -22.26 4.95 17.90
CA ASP A 84 -22.99 5.81 18.85
C ASP A 84 -24.40 6.20 18.34
N ALA A 85 -25.09 5.27 17.68
CA ALA A 85 -26.49 5.40 17.23
C ALA A 85 -27.36 4.20 17.65
#